data_AF-X8I2X4-F1
#
_entry.id   AF-X8I2X4-F1
#
_cell.length_a   1.000
_cell.length_b   1.000
_cell.length_c   1.000
_cell.angle_alpha   90.00
_cell.angle_beta   90.00
_cell.angle_gamma   90.00
#
_symmetry.space_group_name_H-M   'P 1'
#
loop_
_entity.id
_entity.type
_entity.pdbx_description
1 polymer ?
#
loop_
_entity_poly.entity_id
_entity_poly.type
_entity_poly.pdbx_seq_one_letter_code
_entity_poly.pdbx_strand_id
1 'polypeptide(L)'
;MNGIRTIPIHDKLLSLISNRMYKGNEYLFTTLDNKHYKYDSFDNHFRILCKDLKLKYHTLHDTRHTFATLLVNAKVNKEVIIKMIGHKRYKTTLDIYVHKNYDDMKRAINQI
;
A
#
# COMPACT_ATOMS: atom_id res chain seq x y z
N MET A 1 -16.23 0.48 14.60
CA MET A 1 -15.96 -0.42 13.44
C MET A 1 -14.56 -0.17 12.96
N ASN A 2 -13.68 -1.14 13.18
CA ASN A 2 -12.23 -0.99 13.18
C ASN A 2 -11.69 -0.68 11.77
N GLY A 3 -10.77 0.28 11.67
CA GLY A 3 -10.09 0.65 10.41
C GLY A 3 -9.07 -0.38 9.90
N ILE A 4 -9.22 -1.64 10.32
CA ILE A 4 -8.37 -2.78 9.96
C ILE A 4 -8.78 -3.28 8.58
N ARG A 5 -7.80 -3.52 7.72
CA ARG A 5 -8.00 -4.04 6.36
C ARG A 5 -6.84 -4.93 5.98
N THR A 6 -7.15 -5.92 5.16
CA THR A 6 -6.17 -6.83 4.55
C THR A 6 -5.93 -6.36 3.13
N ILE A 7 -4.66 -6.17 2.73
CA ILE A 7 -4.26 -5.76 1.39
C ILE A 7 -3.34 -6.84 0.82
N PRO A 8 -3.65 -7.44 -0.34
CA PRO A 8 -2.73 -8.36 -0.99
C PRO A 8 -1.42 -7.67 -1.36
N ILE A 9 -0.33 -8.43 -1.42
CA ILE A 9 0.98 -7.93 -1.84
C ILE A 9 1.17 -8.36 -3.29
N HIS A 10 1.61 -7.45 -4.15
CA HIS A 10 1.95 -7.81 -5.54
C HIS A 10 3.03 -8.89 -5.53
N ASP A 11 2.87 -9.92 -6.35
CA ASP A 11 3.80 -11.05 -6.46
C ASP A 11 5.27 -10.61 -6.65
N LYS A 12 5.53 -9.52 -7.40
CA LYS A 12 6.88 -8.95 -7.60
C LYS A 12 7.50 -8.39 -6.30
N LEU A 13 6.70 -8.07 -5.30
CA LEU A 13 7.14 -7.54 -4.01
C LEU A 13 7.29 -8.63 -2.95
N LEU A 14 6.79 -9.85 -3.18
CA LEU A 14 6.76 -10.91 -2.17
C LEU A 14 8.14 -11.25 -1.62
N SER A 15 9.16 -11.35 -2.48
CA SER A 15 10.53 -11.63 -2.04
C SER A 15 11.08 -10.49 -1.18
N LEU A 16 10.87 -9.24 -1.59
CA LEU A 16 11.31 -8.06 -0.84
C LEU A 16 10.66 -7.97 0.53
N ILE A 17 9.36 -8.26 0.63
CA ILE A 17 8.65 -8.26 1.91
C ILE A 17 9.08 -9.45 2.78
N SER A 18 9.14 -10.66 2.21
CA SER A 18 9.51 -11.87 2.95
C SER A 18 10.94 -11.79 3.51
N ASN A 19 11.88 -11.24 2.74
CA ASN A 19 13.26 -11.01 3.19
C ASN A 19 13.35 -10.02 4.36
N ARG A 20 12.35 -9.16 4.54
CA ARG A 20 12.26 -8.20 5.65
C ARG A 20 11.49 -8.75 6.86
N MET A 21 10.77 -9.87 6.71
CA MET A 21 10.06 -10.54 7.80
C MET A 21 11.00 -11.36 8.69
N TYR A 22 12.04 -10.71 9.22
CA TYR A 22 12.97 -11.33 10.17
C TYR A 22 12.25 -11.57 11.51
N LYS A 23 12.32 -12.82 12.02
CA LYS A 23 11.59 -13.24 13.24
C LYS A 23 11.96 -12.46 14.51
N GLY A 24 13.04 -11.69 14.52
CA GLY A 24 13.47 -10.88 15.67
C GLY A 24 13.01 -9.42 15.65
N ASN A 25 12.39 -8.93 14.56
CA ASN A 25 11.96 -7.54 14.46
C ASN A 25 10.44 -7.41 14.67
N GLU A 26 10.03 -6.51 15.55
CA GLU A 26 8.61 -6.17 15.77
C GLU A 26 8.00 -5.45 14.55
N TYR A 27 8.81 -4.68 13.82
CA TYR A 27 8.38 -3.89 12.66
C TYR A 27 8.99 -4.42 11.36
N LEU A 28 8.21 -4.38 10.27
CA LEU A 28 8.68 -4.77 8.93
C LEU A 28 9.75 -3.80 8.37
N PHE A 29 9.64 -2.52 8.71
CA PHE A 29 10.61 -1.48 8.36
C PHE A 29 11.24 -0.97 9.63
N THR A 30 12.56 -1.08 9.71
CA THR A 30 13.36 -0.64 10.84
C THR A 30 14.50 0.26 10.39
N THR A 31 15.02 1.05 11.31
CA THR A 31 16.32 1.72 11.17
C THR A 31 17.45 0.68 11.23
N LEU A 32 18.69 1.11 10.93
CA LEU A 32 19.87 0.22 10.99
C LEU A 32 20.11 -0.36 12.39
N ASP A 33 19.66 0.32 13.44
CA ASP A 33 19.69 -0.14 14.83
C ASP A 33 18.40 -0.88 15.27
N ASN A 34 17.63 -1.42 14.32
CA ASN A 34 16.40 -2.21 14.52
C ASN A 34 15.25 -1.49 15.26
N LYS A 35 15.24 -0.15 15.27
CA LYS A 35 14.13 0.61 15.88
C LYS A 35 13.01 0.88 14.88
N HIS A 36 11.85 1.24 15.42
CA HIS A 36 10.69 1.67 14.64
C HIS A 36 11.06 2.84 13.72
N TYR A 37 10.73 2.69 12.44
CA TYR A 37 11.00 3.71 11.44
C TYR A 37 9.98 4.84 11.52
N LYS A 38 10.39 6.01 12.00
CA LYS A 38 9.50 7.17 12.17
C LYS A 38 9.01 7.70 10.82
N TYR A 39 7.78 8.20 10.80
CA TYR A 39 7.17 8.77 9.61
C TYR A 39 8.00 9.91 9.00
N ASP A 40 8.43 10.88 9.81
CA ASP A 40 9.19 12.04 9.33
C ASP A 40 10.52 11.62 8.68
N SER A 41 11.17 10.60 9.23
CA SER A 41 12.40 10.03 8.65
C SER A 41 12.13 9.36 7.31
N PHE A 42 11.02 8.62 7.21
CA PHE A 42 10.60 7.99 5.95
C PHE A 42 10.24 9.02 4.88
N ASP A 43 9.48 10.06 5.23
CA ASP A 43 9.14 11.15 4.31
C ASP A 43 10.37 11.91 3.84
N ASN A 44 11.31 12.22 4.74
CA ASN A 44 12.56 12.87 4.36
C ASN A 44 13.39 12.01 3.40
N HIS A 45 13.53 10.71 3.66
CA HIS A 45 14.24 9.82 2.73
C HIS A 45 13.54 9.69 1.38
N PHE A 46 12.21 9.66 1.35
CA PHE A 46 11.46 9.69 0.10
C PHE A 46 11.73 10.97 -0.69
N ARG A 47 11.74 12.13 -0.02
CA ARG A 47 12.06 13.42 -0.65
C ARG A 47 13.48 13.46 -1.21
N ILE A 48 14.46 12.92 -0.47
CA ILE A 48 15.85 12.80 -0.93
C ILE A 48 15.91 11.91 -2.17
N LEU A 49 15.25 10.74 -2.13
CA LEU A 49 15.18 9.83 -3.28
C LEU A 49 14.59 10.51 -4.53
N CYS A 50 13.48 11.25 -4.39
CA CYS A 50 12.90 12.00 -5.50
C CYS A 50 13.88 13.02 -6.07
N LYS A 51 14.64 13.72 -5.21
CA LYS A 51 15.65 14.70 -5.63
C LYS A 51 16.80 14.02 -6.38
N ASP A 52 17.29 12.89 -5.88
CA ASP A 52 18.39 12.14 -6.49
C ASP A 52 18.00 11.59 -7.88
N LEU A 53 16.73 11.18 -8.02
CA LEU A 53 16.12 10.79 -9.29
C LEU A 53 15.75 11.97 -10.20
N LYS A 54 16.04 13.22 -9.80
CA LYS A 54 15.70 14.47 -10.51
C LYS A 54 14.21 14.62 -10.81
N LEU A 55 13.36 14.08 -9.93
CA LEU A 55 11.91 14.24 -9.99
C LEU A 55 11.49 15.59 -9.38
N LYS A 56 10.31 16.06 -9.78
CA LYS A 56 9.65 17.17 -9.09
C LYS A 56 9.30 16.75 -7.65
N TYR A 57 8.99 17.73 -6.81
CA TYR A 57 8.54 17.45 -5.46
C TYR A 57 7.29 16.56 -5.47
N HIS A 58 7.36 15.46 -4.73
CA HIS A 58 6.27 14.53 -4.50
C HIS A 58 6.17 14.19 -3.02
N THR A 59 4.94 13.98 -2.55
CA THR A 59 4.66 13.50 -1.20
C THR A 59 4.46 11.99 -1.19
N LEU A 60 4.57 11.36 -0.02
CA LEU A 60 4.15 9.97 0.15
C LEU A 60 2.68 9.74 -0.20
N HIS A 61 1.82 10.75 0.00
CA HIS A 61 0.40 10.65 -0.38
C HIS A 61 0.20 10.54 -1.89
N ASP A 62 1.10 11.14 -2.68
CA ASP A 62 1.06 11.05 -4.14
C ASP A 62 1.24 9.59 -4.60
N THR A 63 2.00 8.76 -3.88
CA THR A 63 2.14 7.33 -4.20
C THR A 63 0.80 6.60 -4.11
N ARG A 64 -0.04 6.97 -3.13
CA ARG A 64 -1.38 6.41 -2.95
C ARG A 64 -2.35 6.92 -4.02
N HIS A 65 -2.22 8.18 -4.44
CA HIS A 65 -2.96 8.69 -5.59
C HIS A 65 -2.59 7.97 -6.88
N THR A 66 -1.30 7.79 -7.14
CA THR A 66 -0.80 7.04 -8.30
C THR A 66 -1.31 5.60 -8.29
N PHE A 67 -1.24 4.91 -7.14
CA PHE A 67 -1.81 3.58 -6.97
C PHE A 67 -3.32 3.53 -7.34
N ALA A 68 -4.10 4.50 -6.85
CA ALA A 68 -5.52 4.60 -7.16
C ALA A 68 -5.76 4.82 -8.67
N THR A 69 -5.02 5.75 -9.28
CA THR A 69 -5.13 6.07 -10.70
C THR A 69 -4.75 4.88 -11.58
N LEU A 70 -3.68 4.15 -11.24
CA LEU A 70 -3.28 2.95 -11.97
C LEU A 70 -4.38 1.88 -11.96
N LEU A 71 -5.03 1.65 -10.81
CA LEU A 71 -6.14 0.70 -10.72
C LEU A 71 -7.37 1.15 -11.52
N VAL A 72 -7.68 2.45 -11.52
CA VAL A 72 -8.75 3.01 -12.36
C VAL A 72 -8.44 2.80 -13.84
N ASN A 73 -7.20 3.08 -14.26
CA ASN A 73 -6.76 2.88 -15.64
C ASN A 73 -6.77 1.41 -16.07
N ALA A 74 -6.48 0.49 -15.14
CA ALA A 74 -6.61 -0.95 -15.31
C ALA A 74 -8.08 -1.44 -15.29
N LYS A 75 -9.06 -0.52 -15.22
CA LYS A 75 -10.50 -0.81 -15.18
C LYS A 75 -10.92 -1.70 -14.01
N VAL A 76 -10.19 -1.62 -12.90
CA VAL A 76 -10.54 -2.34 -11.67
C VAL A 76 -11.85 -1.80 -11.10
N ASN A 77 -12.68 -2.68 -10.57
CA ASN A 77 -13.96 -2.30 -9.97
C ASN A 77 -13.74 -1.25 -8.86
N LYS A 78 -14.51 -0.15 -8.90
CA LYS A 78 -14.42 0.96 -7.96
C LYS A 78 -14.55 0.53 -6.49
N GLU A 79 -15.37 -0.48 -6.20
CA GLU A 79 -15.55 -1.03 -4.85
C GLU A 79 -14.27 -1.70 -4.34
N VAL A 80 -13.61 -2.47 -5.20
CA VAL A 80 -12.31 -3.11 -4.92
C VAL A 80 -11.25 -2.04 -4.64
N ILE A 81 -11.21 -0.97 -5.43
CA ILE A 81 -10.30 0.18 -5.22
C ILE A 81 -10.58 0.86 -3.88
N ILE A 82 -11.83 1.18 -3.56
CA ILE A 82 -12.23 1.84 -2.30
C ILE A 82 -11.84 0.99 -1.09
N LYS A 83 -12.03 -0.34 -1.19
CA LYS A 83 -11.67 -1.29 -0.13
C LYS A 83 -10.17 -1.31 0.13
N MET A 84 -9.35 -1.27 -0.93
CA MET A 84 -7.88 -1.25 -0.80
C MET A 84 -7.36 0.07 -0.23
N ILE A 85 -7.89 1.19 -0.72
CA ILE A 85 -7.45 2.51 -0.29
C ILE A 85 -7.96 2.76 1.15
N GLY A 86 -9.20 2.43 1.48
CA GLY A 86 -9.78 2.66 2.80
C GLY A 86 -10.34 4.08 2.94
N HIS A 87 -11.28 4.46 2.08
CA HIS A 87 -11.98 5.75 2.15
C HIS A 87 -13.13 5.71 3.16
N LYS A 88 -13.00 6.46 4.27
CA LYS A 88 -13.98 6.54 5.38
C LYS A 88 -15.38 7.00 4.95
N ARG A 89 -15.49 7.72 3.82
CA ARG A 89 -16.75 8.32 3.30
C ARG A 89 -17.56 7.42 2.37
N TYR A 90 -17.01 6.28 1.92
CA TYR A 90 -17.70 5.33 1.03
C TYR A 90 -18.00 4.03 1.77
N LYS A 91 -18.79 4.13 2.84
CA LYS A 91 -19.26 2.97 3.60
C LYS A 91 -20.47 2.37 2.88
N THR A 92 -20.24 1.71 1.75
CA THR A 92 -21.29 0.94 1.07
C THR A 92 -21.53 -0.38 1.79
N THR A 93 -22.80 -0.76 1.84
CA THR A 93 -23.43 -1.80 2.67
C THR A 93 -23.11 -3.23 2.21
N LEU A 94 -21.84 -3.63 2.13
CA LEU A 94 -21.47 -4.96 1.61
C LEU A 94 -20.40 -5.64 2.47
N ASP A 95 -20.78 -5.96 3.71
CA ASP A 95 -20.07 -6.92 4.59
C ASP A 95 -20.29 -8.39 4.16
N ILE A 96 -21.04 -8.66 3.08
CA ILE A 96 -21.56 -10.01 2.77
C ILE A 96 -20.64 -10.85 1.85
N TYR A 97 -19.61 -10.26 1.22
CA TYR A 97 -18.74 -10.99 0.26
C TYR A 97 -17.24 -10.82 0.49
N VAL A 98 -16.75 -11.11 1.71
CA VAL A 98 -15.35 -10.88 2.08
C VAL A 98 -14.35 -11.68 1.24
N HIS A 99 -14.61 -12.97 0.94
CA HIS A 99 -13.69 -13.83 0.19
C HIS A 99 -13.54 -13.44 -1.28
N LYS A 100 -14.66 -13.22 -1.99
CA LYS A 100 -14.64 -12.79 -3.41
C LYS A 100 -13.83 -11.50 -3.60
N ASN A 101 -13.94 -10.60 -2.62
CA ASN A 101 -13.20 -9.34 -2.63
C ASN A 101 -11.68 -9.51 -2.49
N TYR A 102 -11.17 -10.52 -1.78
CA TYR A 102 -9.71 -10.69 -1.64
C TYR A 102 -9.06 -11.15 -2.94
N ASP A 103 -9.65 -12.14 -3.63
CA ASP A 103 -9.12 -12.62 -4.91
C ASP A 103 -9.21 -11.53 -5.99
N ASP A 104 -10.28 -10.74 -5.99
CA ASP A 104 -10.42 -9.56 -6.86
C ASP A 104 -9.34 -8.52 -6.57
N MET A 105 -9.05 -8.25 -5.29
CA MET A 105 -7.95 -7.36 -4.89
C MET A 105 -6.59 -7.91 -5.33
N LYS A 106 -6.35 -9.22 -5.18
CA LYS A 106 -5.07 -9.84 -5.55
C LYS A 106 -4.86 -9.81 -7.06
N ARG A 107 -5.91 -10.09 -7.85
CA ARG A 107 -5.87 -9.94 -9.30
C ARG A 107 -5.61 -8.50 -9.70
N ALA A 108 -6.32 -7.55 -9.11
CA ALA A 108 -6.17 -6.12 -9.40
C ALA A 108 -4.75 -5.59 -9.09
N ILE A 109 -4.16 -5.98 -7.96
CA ILE A 109 -2.80 -5.55 -7.59
C ILE A 109 -1.75 -6.10 -8.55
N ASN A 110 -1.94 -7.31 -9.08
CA ASN A 110 -1.01 -7.91 -10.04
C ASN A 110 -1.23 -7.43 -11.49
N GLN A 111 -2.20 -6.53 -11.74
CA GLN A 111 -2.46 -5.93 -13.06
C GLN A 111 -1.75 -4.59 -13.28
N ILE A 112 -1.15 -4.01 -12.24
CA ILE A 112 -0.47 -2.71 -12.26
C ILE A 112 1.02 -2.87 -11.99
#